data_AF-A0A1I1A8R7-F1
#
_entry.id   AF-A0A1I1A8R7-F1
#
_cell.length_a   1.000
_cell.length_b   1.000
_cell.length_c   1.000
_cell.angle_alpha   90.00
_cell.angle_beta   90.00
_cell.angle_gamma   90.00
#
_symmetry.space_group_name_H-M   'P 1'
#
loop_
_entity.id
_entity.type
_entity.pdbx_description
1 polymer ?
#
loop_
_entity_poly.entity_id
_entity_poly.type
_entity_poly.pdbx_seq_one_letter_code
_entity_poly.pdbx_strand_id
1 'polypeptide(L)'
;MNASAPDDVRALLARLHTQLRLLIPALTITEGGRQAEVLLARLRESTNEAARTLSAVEPIVLAAIEEALRHAVAREHDEARTELLNAYHRLSVLIHREPRREEAAHERTRRWSISDTHPRADTG
;
A
#
# COMPACT_ATOMS: atom_id res chain seq x y z
N MET A 1 13.94 26.48 6.17
CA MET A 1 13.67 25.04 6.38
C MET A 1 12.87 24.57 5.17
N ASN A 2 13.52 24.01 4.15
CA ASN A 2 12.90 23.70 2.85
C ASN A 2 13.26 22.30 2.36
N ALA A 3 12.87 21.28 3.13
CA ALA A 3 12.83 19.87 2.70
C ALA A 3 12.01 19.07 3.74
N SER A 4 10.68 18.90 3.57
CA SER A 4 9.92 17.93 4.41
C SER A 4 8.60 17.41 3.82
N ALA A 5 7.87 18.16 2.99
CA ALA A 5 6.50 17.77 2.61
C ALA A 5 6.33 16.37 1.94
N PRO A 6 7.18 15.93 1.00
CA PRO A 6 7.00 14.62 0.37
C PRO A 6 7.44 13.44 1.26
N ASP A 7 8.52 13.62 2.02
CA ASP A 7 9.06 12.59 2.92
C ASP A 7 8.12 12.37 4.11
N ASP A 8 7.51 13.45 4.62
CA ASP A 8 6.50 13.39 5.69
C ASP A 8 5.25 12.61 5.23
N VAL A 9 4.80 12.83 3.99
CA VAL A 9 3.66 12.10 3.42
C VAL A 9 3.99 10.61 3.26
N ARG A 10 5.19 10.26 2.75
CA ARG A 10 5.61 8.86 2.63
C ARG A 10 5.71 8.18 4.01
N ALA A 11 6.26 8.87 5.02
CA ALA A 11 6.34 8.36 6.38
C ALA A 11 4.94 8.13 6.99
N LEU A 12 4.01 9.06 6.77
CA LEU A 12 2.61 8.95 7.19
C LEU A 12 1.94 7.70 6.58
N LEU A 13 2.07 7.52 5.27
CA LEU A 13 1.50 6.38 4.55
C LEU A 13 2.11 5.06 5.02
N ALA A 14 3.42 5.02 5.26
CA ALA A 14 4.10 3.85 5.80
C ALA A 14 3.64 3.50 7.23
N ARG A 15 3.37 4.51 8.06
CA ARG A 15 2.80 4.33 9.41
C ARG A 15 1.40 3.70 9.34
N LEU A 16 0.52 4.25 8.51
CA LEU A 16 -0.83 3.71 8.31
C LEU A 16 -0.78 2.28 7.77
N HIS A 17 0.05 2.02 6.76
CA HIS A 17 0.26 0.68 6.20
C HIS A 17 0.72 -0.32 7.28
N THR A 18 1.63 0.10 8.17
CA THR A 18 2.09 -0.73 9.28
C THR A 18 0.97 -1.03 10.28
N GLN A 19 0.12 -0.05 10.60
CA GLN A 19 -1.02 -0.26 11.49
C GLN A 19 -2.03 -1.24 10.90
N LEU A 20 -2.36 -1.11 9.61
CA LEU A 20 -3.23 -2.04 8.90
C LEU A 20 -2.66 -3.47 8.90
N ARG A 21 -1.36 -3.62 8.68
CA ARG A 21 -0.67 -4.92 8.72
C ARG A 21 -0.81 -5.63 10.06
N LEU A 22 -0.87 -4.88 11.17
CA LEU A 22 -1.04 -5.43 12.51
C LEU A 22 -2.51 -5.69 12.86
N LEU A 23 -3.41 -4.81 12.42
CA LEU A 23 -4.84 -4.88 12.74
C LEU A 23 -5.55 -6.01 11.99
N ILE A 24 -5.24 -6.22 10.70
CA ILE A 24 -5.91 -7.22 9.87
C ILE A 24 -5.83 -8.63 10.50
N PRO A 25 -4.64 -9.16 10.89
CA PRO A 25 -4.55 -10.45 11.58
C PRO A 25 -5.29 -10.47 12.93
N ALA A 26 -5.28 -9.37 13.69
CA ALA A 26 -5.98 -9.30 14.97
C ALA A 26 -7.50 -9.46 14.81
N LEU A 27 -8.07 -8.89 13.75
CA LEU A 27 -9.48 -9.06 13.38
C LEU A 27 -9.80 -10.44 12.81
N THR A 28 -8.81 -11.15 12.28
CA THR A 28 -8.99 -12.53 11.78
C THR A 28 -8.94 -13.57 12.90
N ILE A 29 -8.05 -13.39 13.88
CA ILE A 29 -7.79 -14.41 14.91
C ILE A 29 -8.72 -14.24 16.12
N THR A 30 -9.07 -13.00 16.47
CA THR A 30 -9.71 -12.71 17.77
C THR A 30 -11.05 -12.00 17.69
N GLU A 31 -11.68 -11.92 16.49
CA GLU A 31 -13.03 -11.36 16.25
C GLU A 31 -13.49 -10.33 17.28
N GLY A 32 -12.82 -9.16 17.33
CA GLY A 32 -13.24 -8.07 18.21
C GLY A 32 -12.77 -8.17 19.68
N GLY A 33 -11.74 -8.96 20.00
CA GLY A 33 -11.10 -8.94 21.32
C GLY A 33 -10.48 -7.59 21.68
N ARG A 34 -10.19 -7.36 22.98
CA ARG A 34 -9.62 -6.10 23.51
C ARG A 34 -8.42 -5.57 22.72
N GLN A 35 -7.58 -6.45 22.21
CA GLN A 35 -6.43 -6.06 21.39
C GLN A 35 -6.85 -5.40 20.07
N ALA A 36 -7.87 -5.95 19.39
CA ALA A 36 -8.41 -5.38 18.17
C ALA A 36 -9.04 -4.01 18.43
N GLU A 37 -9.78 -3.84 19.53
CA GLU A 37 -10.36 -2.54 19.92
C GLU A 37 -9.28 -1.46 20.12
N VAL A 38 -8.17 -1.80 20.80
CA VAL A 38 -7.04 -0.86 20.98
C VAL A 38 -6.40 -0.50 19.65
N LEU A 39 -6.23 -1.47 18.75
CA LEU A 39 -5.66 -1.24 17.43
C LEU A 39 -6.59 -0.39 16.54
N LEU A 40 -7.91 -0.61 16.60
CA LEU A 40 -8.92 0.19 15.91
C LEU A 40 -8.93 1.63 16.43
N ALA A 41 -8.82 1.84 17.75
CA ALA A 41 -8.74 3.18 18.33
C ALA A 41 -7.50 3.94 17.84
N ARG A 42 -6.33 3.29 17.84
CA ARG A 42 -5.08 3.87 17.32
C ARG A 42 -5.14 4.15 15.82
N LEU A 43 -5.79 3.27 15.06
CA LEU A 43 -6.02 3.49 13.63
C LEU A 43 -6.88 4.75 13.43
N ARG A 44 -8.00 4.89 14.16
CA ARG A 44 -8.86 6.06 14.08
C ARG A 44 -8.10 7.36 14.40
N GLU A 45 -7.30 7.38 15.45
CA GLU A 45 -6.46 8.53 15.80
C GLU A 45 -5.51 8.89 14.65
N SER A 46 -4.81 7.90 14.10
CA SER A 46 -3.83 8.12 13.03
C SER A 46 -4.49 8.54 11.72
N THR A 47 -5.68 8.01 11.41
CA THR A 47 -6.48 8.44 10.25
C THR A 47 -6.98 9.86 10.41
N ASN A 48 -7.43 10.27 11.61
CA ASN A 48 -7.84 11.65 11.88
C ASN A 48 -6.67 12.64 11.73
N GLU A 49 -5.48 12.29 12.24
CA GLU A 49 -4.25 13.05 12.03
C GLU A 49 -3.91 13.17 10.53
N ALA A 50 -4.10 12.07 9.78
CA ALA A 50 -3.77 11.96 8.37
C ALA A 50 -4.86 12.45 7.40
N ALA A 51 -6.07 12.78 7.88
CA ALA A 51 -7.27 12.89 7.04
C ALA A 51 -7.11 13.89 5.90
N ARG A 52 -6.56 15.08 6.17
CA ARG A 52 -6.30 16.11 5.16
C ARG A 52 -5.29 15.67 4.10
N THR A 53 -4.28 14.92 4.50
CA THR A 53 -3.26 14.42 3.58
C THR A 53 -3.84 13.29 2.72
N LEU A 54 -4.51 12.32 3.35
CA LEU A 54 -5.15 11.21 2.64
C LEU A 54 -6.23 11.69 1.67
N SER A 55 -7.06 12.67 2.05
CA SER A 55 -8.08 13.22 1.16
C SER A 55 -7.48 13.87 -0.09
N ALA A 56 -6.28 14.43 0.00
CA ALA A 56 -5.57 15.05 -1.11
C ALA A 56 -4.85 14.03 -2.01
N VAL A 57 -4.24 12.99 -1.43
CA VAL A 57 -3.36 12.07 -2.18
C VAL A 57 -4.04 10.75 -2.57
N GLU A 58 -4.88 10.19 -1.72
CA GLU A 58 -5.58 8.92 -1.92
C GLU A 58 -6.93 8.88 -1.16
N PRO A 59 -7.96 9.61 -1.65
CA PRO A 59 -9.25 9.71 -0.96
C PRO A 59 -9.96 8.37 -0.82
N ILE A 60 -9.68 7.41 -1.71
CA ILE A 60 -10.28 6.07 -1.65
C ILE A 60 -9.73 5.29 -0.44
N VAL A 61 -8.47 5.50 -0.06
CA VAL A 61 -7.90 4.88 1.15
C VAL A 61 -8.57 5.46 2.40
N LEU A 62 -8.79 6.78 2.44
CA LEU A 62 -9.51 7.41 3.55
C LEU A 62 -10.92 6.83 3.71
N ALA A 63 -11.69 6.79 2.61
CA ALA A 63 -13.05 6.26 2.62
C ALA A 63 -13.12 4.80 3.08
N ALA A 64 -12.21 3.95 2.62
CA ALA A 64 -12.14 2.55 3.03
C ALA A 64 -11.83 2.41 4.53
N ILE A 65 -10.89 3.21 5.07
CA ILE A 65 -10.60 3.16 6.51
C ILE A 65 -11.80 3.65 7.34
N GLU A 66 -12.47 4.71 6.91
CA GLU A 66 -13.67 5.22 7.59
C GLU A 66 -14.81 4.19 7.58
N GLU A 67 -15.04 3.52 6.45
CA GLU A 67 -16.04 2.46 6.33
C GLU A 67 -15.68 1.26 7.21
N ALA A 68 -14.41 0.83 7.20
CA ALA A 68 -13.94 -0.22 8.10
C ALA A 68 -14.19 0.09 9.58
N LEU A 69 -13.98 1.34 9.99
CA LEU A 69 -14.24 1.78 11.36
C LEU A 69 -15.74 1.78 11.68
N ARG A 70 -16.61 2.10 10.71
CA ARG A 70 -18.07 1.97 10.87
C ARG A 70 -18.49 0.52 11.04
N HIS A 71 -18.04 -0.37 10.16
CA HIS A 71 -18.29 -1.81 10.27
C HIS A 71 -17.78 -2.39 11.59
N ALA A 72 -16.59 -1.97 12.04
CA ALA A 72 -16.04 -2.41 13.32
C ALA A 72 -16.92 -2.02 14.52
N VAL A 73 -17.51 -0.82 14.50
CA VAL A 73 -18.50 -0.38 15.52
C VAL A 73 -19.79 -1.20 15.45
N ALA A 74 -20.22 -1.55 14.24
CA ALA A 74 -21.39 -2.43 14.01
C ALA A 74 -21.11 -3.92 14.33
N ARG A 75 -19.87 -4.28 14.67
CA ARG A 75 -19.40 -5.67 14.88
C ARG A 75 -19.45 -6.53 13.62
N GLU A 76 -19.42 -5.89 12.46
CA GLU A 76 -19.34 -6.48 11.13
C GLU A 76 -17.86 -6.73 10.79
N HIS A 77 -17.27 -7.75 11.43
CA HIS A 77 -15.83 -7.96 11.42
C HIS A 77 -15.26 -8.36 10.06
N ASP A 78 -16.04 -9.05 9.23
CA ASP A 78 -15.62 -9.49 7.89
C ASP A 78 -15.64 -8.34 6.89
N GLU A 79 -16.65 -7.47 6.99
CA GLU A 79 -16.79 -6.23 6.23
C GLU A 79 -15.66 -5.26 6.61
N ALA A 80 -15.43 -5.06 7.92
CA ALA A 80 -14.31 -4.27 8.40
C ALA A 80 -12.97 -4.80 7.88
N ARG A 81 -12.77 -6.12 7.89
CA ARG A 81 -11.53 -6.74 7.37
C ARG A 81 -11.36 -6.51 5.88
N THR A 82 -12.44 -6.63 5.11
CA THR A 82 -12.45 -6.43 3.65
C THR A 82 -12.01 -5.01 3.30
N GLU A 83 -12.58 -4.01 3.97
CA GLU A 83 -12.23 -2.61 3.74
C GLU A 83 -10.78 -2.29 4.16
N LEU A 84 -10.30 -2.85 5.27
CA LEU A 84 -8.90 -2.68 5.70
C LEU A 84 -7.91 -3.34 4.73
N LEU A 85 -8.25 -4.50 4.17
CA LEU A 85 -7.43 -5.17 3.15
C LEU A 85 -7.34 -4.34 1.87
N ASN A 86 -8.45 -3.76 1.43
CA ASN A 86 -8.49 -2.85 0.28
C ASN A 86 -7.61 -1.62 0.49
N ALA A 87 -7.73 -0.98 1.67
CA ALA A 87 -6.89 0.15 2.05
C ALA A 87 -5.40 -0.23 2.09
N TYR A 88 -5.08 -1.40 2.67
CA TYR A 88 -3.71 -1.91 2.76
C TYR A 88 -3.07 -2.11 1.37
N HIS A 89 -3.78 -2.77 0.45
CA HIS A 89 -3.27 -3.00 -0.91
C HIS A 89 -3.02 -1.69 -1.65
N ARG A 90 -3.95 -0.73 -1.57
CA ARG A 90 -3.79 0.59 -2.19
C ARG A 90 -2.60 1.36 -1.63
N LEU A 91 -2.44 1.37 -0.30
CA LEU A 91 -1.28 1.98 0.35
C LEU A 91 0.03 1.30 -0.07
N SER A 92 0.05 -0.03 -0.14
CA SER A 92 1.23 -0.77 -0.60
C SER A 92 1.63 -0.34 -2.01
N VAL A 93 0.67 -0.26 -2.95
CA VAL A 93 0.93 0.22 -4.31
C VAL A 93 1.47 1.65 -4.29
N LEU A 94 0.86 2.55 -3.53
CA LEU A 94 1.29 3.96 -3.44
C LEU A 94 2.71 4.10 -2.90
N ILE A 95 3.06 3.33 -1.86
CA ILE A 95 4.39 3.35 -1.23
C ILE A 95 5.46 2.79 -2.19
N HIS A 96 5.14 1.72 -2.93
CA HIS A 96 6.11 1.04 -3.81
C HIS A 96 6.11 1.58 -5.25
N ARG A 97 5.22 2.52 -5.58
CA ARG A 97 5.29 3.22 -6.86
C ARG A 97 6.53 4.12 -6.84
N GLU A 98 7.62 3.62 -7.42
CA GLU A 98 8.74 4.49 -7.79
C GLU A 98 8.18 5.60 -8.70
N PRO A 99 8.66 6.85 -8.59
CA PRO A 99 8.51 7.76 -9.70
C PRO A 99 9.15 7.03 -10.87
N ARG A 100 8.38 6.70 -11.92
CA ARG A 100 8.96 6.19 -13.17
C ARG A 100 10.09 7.15 -13.51
N ARG A 101 11.35 6.73 -13.38
CA ARG A 101 12.46 7.49 -13.95
C ARG A 101 12.13 7.65 -15.42
N GLU A 102 11.81 8.86 -15.85
CA GLU A 102 11.57 9.19 -17.26
C GLU A 102 12.78 8.77 -18.13
N GLU A 103 13.95 8.59 -17.52
CA GLU A 103 15.16 8.05 -18.14
C GLU A 103 15.02 6.63 -18.71
N ALA A 104 14.15 5.77 -18.17
CA ALA A 104 13.95 4.41 -18.69
C ALA A 104 13.23 4.38 -20.07
N ALA A 105 12.58 5.49 -20.46
CA ALA A 105 12.02 5.64 -21.80
C ALA A 105 13.08 5.99 -22.86
N HIS A 106 14.28 6.41 -22.44
CA HIS A 106 15.40 6.76 -23.32
C HIS A 106 16.50 5.71 -23.35
N GLU A 107 16.40 4.66 -22.53
CA GLU A 107 17.29 3.52 -22.62
C GLU A 107 16.95 2.73 -23.89
N ARG A 108 17.70 2.99 -24.97
CA ARG A 108 17.67 2.19 -26.20
C ARG A 108 17.72 0.72 -25.79
N THR A 109 16.60 0.03 -25.96
CA THR A 109 16.48 -1.40 -25.76
C THR A 109 17.58 -2.07 -26.57
N ARG A 110 18.69 -2.45 -25.92
CA ARG A 110 19.66 -3.36 -26.52
C ARG A 110 18.95 -4.71 -26.59
N ARG A 111 18.18 -4.91 -27.66
CA ARG A 111 17.67 -6.23 -28.02
C ARG A 111 18.88 -7.14 -28.04
N TRP A 112 18.81 -8.22 -27.29
CA TRP A 112 19.77 -9.30 -27.35
C TRP A 112 19.85 -9.75 -28.80
N SER A 113 20.90 -9.32 -29.50
CA SER A 113 21.27 -9.90 -30.78
C SER A 113 21.83 -11.28 -30.45
N ILE A 114 20.96 -12.29 -30.54
CA ILE A 114 21.40 -13.67 -30.62
C ILE A 114 22.17 -13.74 -31.94
N SER A 115 23.51 -13.68 -31.85
CA SER A 115 24.37 -13.96 -32.98
C SER A 115 24.25 -15.46 -33.26
N ASP A 116 23.38 -15.82 -34.20
CA ASP A 116 23.37 -17.15 -34.81
C ASP A 116 24.78 -17.47 -35.32
N THR A 117 25.49 -18.33 -34.58
CA THR A 117 26.74 -18.92 -35.04
C THR A 117 26.47 -20.40 -35.19
N HIS A 118 26.01 -20.81 -36.38
CA HIS A 118 25.88 -22.20 -36.77
C HIS A 118 27.10 -22.57 -37.62
N PRO A 119 28.04 -23.40 -37.14
CA PRO A 119 29.08 -23.92 -38.02
C PRO A 119 28.46 -24.98 -38.93
N ARG A 120 28.47 -24.67 -40.24
CA ARG A 120 28.11 -25.59 -41.31
C ARG A 120 29.16 -26.71 -41.32
N ALA A 121 28.76 -27.93 -40.99
CA ALA A 121 29.60 -29.10 -41.17
C ALA A 121 29.68 -29.43 -42.67
N ASP A 122 30.81 -29.10 -43.30
CA ASP A 122 31.11 -29.59 -44.63
C ASP A 122 31.44 -31.08 -44.57
N THR A 123 30.77 -31.80 -45.44
CA THR A 123 30.92 -33.24 -45.68
C THR A 123 32.10 -33.42 -46.64
N GLY A 124 33.08 -34.23 -46.26
CA GLY A 124 34.17 -34.70 -47.09
C GLY A 124 34.50 -36.15 -46.75
#